data_AF-A0A9E0BMP5-F1
#
_entry.id   AF-A0A9E0BMP5-F1
#
_cell.length_a   1.000
_cell.length_b   1.000
_cell.length_c   1.000
_cell.angle_alpha   90.00
_cell.angle_beta   90.00
_cell.angle_gamma   90.00
#
_symmetry.space_group_name_H-M   'P 1'
#
loop_
_entity.id
_entity.type
_entity.pdbx_description
1 polymer ?
#
loop_
_entity_poly.entity_id
_entity_poly.type
_entity_poly.pdbx_seq_one_letter_code
_entity_poly.pdbx_strand_id
1 'polypeptide(L)'
;MTDPATLTAAFPPTSAADWRALVEKTLKDAPFESLQRQTAEGLPIAPLYEGSDQAPAFTLRPFDADRPWDIRGRVTHPDAAQANTDLMTDLEGGAASALIRIDPTGQTGVAVGSAQGLERVLNGVMLELAPVALDAGFLGPQAADWLAAAAKGSPAAKLFFHLDPLSAFARAGESPGPIESHLISAATVARRMANSYPDAGLFLASGQV
;
A
#
# COMPACT_ATOMS: atom_id res chain seq x y z
N MET A 1 21.66 -13.92 -30.79
CA MET A 1 20.32 -14.18 -30.22
C MET A 1 19.76 -15.39 -30.94
N THR A 2 19.55 -16.51 -30.25
CA THR A 2 18.93 -17.71 -30.83
C THR A 2 17.43 -17.45 -30.99
N ASP A 3 16.87 -17.79 -32.15
CA ASP A 3 15.44 -17.65 -32.42
C ASP A 3 14.64 -18.57 -31.46
N PRO A 4 13.70 -18.05 -30.65
CA PRO A 4 12.87 -18.89 -29.79
C PRO A 4 12.13 -19.99 -30.56
N ALA A 5 11.84 -19.80 -31.86
CA ALA A 5 11.22 -20.82 -32.71
C ALA A 5 12.13 -22.06 -32.92
N THR A 6 13.45 -21.91 -32.87
CA THR A 6 14.37 -23.06 -32.97
C THR A 6 14.37 -23.95 -31.73
N LEU A 7 13.96 -23.45 -30.56
CA LEU A 7 13.93 -24.23 -29.32
C LEU A 7 12.68 -25.13 -29.21
N THR A 8 11.59 -24.75 -29.89
CA THR A 8 10.31 -25.48 -29.82
C THR A 8 10.07 -26.38 -31.04
N ALA A 9 10.91 -26.33 -32.07
CA ALA A 9 10.75 -27.06 -33.32
C ALA A 9 10.63 -28.60 -33.17
N ALA A 10 11.14 -29.18 -32.07
CA ALA A 10 11.04 -30.61 -31.77
C ALA A 10 9.71 -31.02 -31.12
N PHE A 11 8.87 -30.06 -30.71
CA PHE A 11 7.61 -30.32 -30.01
C PHE A 11 6.44 -29.92 -30.91
N PRO A 12 5.64 -30.88 -31.41
CA PRO A 12 4.46 -30.55 -32.21
C PRO A 12 3.45 -29.74 -31.36
N PRO A 13 2.64 -28.86 -31.99
CA PRO A 13 1.62 -28.12 -31.26
C PRO A 13 0.59 -29.10 -30.66
N THR A 14 0.30 -28.92 -29.38
CA THR A 14 -0.68 -29.75 -28.63
C THR A 14 -1.88 -28.92 -28.22
N SER A 15 -3.06 -29.50 -28.31
CA SER A 15 -4.31 -28.87 -27.88
C SER A 15 -4.60 -29.12 -26.39
N ALA A 16 -5.51 -28.34 -25.81
CA ALA A 16 -6.03 -28.59 -24.46
C ALA A 16 -6.70 -29.97 -24.35
N ALA A 17 -7.32 -30.47 -25.43
CA ALA A 17 -7.92 -31.80 -25.46
C ALA A 17 -6.85 -32.91 -25.37
N ASP A 18 -5.73 -32.76 -26.07
CA ASP A 18 -4.61 -33.72 -25.99
C ASP A 18 -4.04 -33.77 -24.57
N TRP A 19 -3.90 -32.62 -23.93
CA TRP A 19 -3.50 -32.53 -22.54
C TRP A 19 -4.52 -33.19 -21.60
N ARG A 20 -5.82 -32.92 -21.79
CA ARG A 20 -6.89 -33.47 -20.96
C ARG A 20 -6.92 -34.99 -21.00
N ALA A 21 -6.72 -35.58 -22.18
CA ALA A 21 -6.63 -37.04 -22.36
C ALA A 21 -5.43 -37.66 -21.62
N LEU A 22 -4.27 -36.98 -21.61
CA LEU A 22 -3.10 -37.43 -20.85
C LEU A 22 -3.34 -37.36 -19.34
N VAL A 23 -4.02 -36.32 -18.86
CA VAL A 23 -4.37 -36.17 -17.45
C VAL A 23 -5.32 -37.29 -17.01
N GLU A 24 -6.37 -37.57 -17.78
CA GLU A 24 -7.32 -38.66 -17.47
C GLU A 24 -6.62 -40.02 -17.38
N LYS A 25 -5.71 -40.31 -18.31
CA LYS A 25 -4.88 -41.51 -18.26
C LYS A 25 -4.02 -41.60 -16.99
N THR A 26 -3.55 -40.46 -16.50
CA THR A 26 -2.64 -40.39 -15.35
C THR A 26 -3.39 -40.47 -14.02
N LEU A 27 -4.60 -39.90 -13.96
CA LEU A 27 -5.43 -39.86 -12.75
C LEU A 27 -6.07 -41.20 -12.38
N LYS A 28 -6.09 -42.19 -13.28
CA LYS A 28 -6.72 -43.51 -13.06
C LYS A 28 -8.18 -43.34 -12.63
N ASP A 29 -8.51 -43.70 -11.38
CA ASP A 29 -9.86 -43.64 -10.82
C ASP A 29 -10.18 -42.30 -10.13
N ALA A 30 -9.21 -41.38 -10.03
CA ALA A 30 -9.41 -40.08 -9.41
C ALA A 30 -10.12 -39.11 -10.37
N PRO A 31 -11.12 -38.34 -9.91
CA PRO A 31 -11.80 -37.35 -10.74
C PRO A 31 -10.87 -36.18 -11.09
N PHE A 32 -11.05 -35.54 -12.23
CA PHE A 32 -10.23 -34.39 -12.63
C PHE A 32 -10.36 -33.20 -11.68
N GLU A 33 -11.55 -33.05 -11.08
CA GLU A 33 -11.87 -32.06 -10.07
C GLU A 33 -10.93 -32.17 -8.85
N SER A 34 -10.32 -33.34 -8.61
CA SER A 34 -9.31 -33.51 -7.56
C SER A 34 -8.02 -32.69 -7.80
N LEU A 35 -7.78 -32.24 -9.03
CA LEU A 35 -6.67 -31.35 -9.38
C LEU A 35 -7.01 -29.88 -9.22
N GLN A 36 -8.29 -29.54 -9.07
CA GLN A 36 -8.69 -28.16 -8.82
C GLN A 36 -8.32 -27.80 -7.39
N ARG A 37 -7.73 -26.62 -7.23
CA ARG A 37 -7.52 -26.03 -5.91
C ARG A 37 -8.50 -24.90 -5.70
N GLN A 38 -8.59 -24.43 -4.48
CA GLN A 38 -9.31 -23.21 -4.18
C GLN A 38 -8.37 -22.24 -3.49
N THR A 39 -8.54 -20.95 -3.76
CA THR A 39 -7.93 -19.89 -2.95
C THR A 39 -8.54 -19.93 -1.53
N ALA A 40 -7.96 -19.18 -0.59
CA ALA A 40 -8.51 -19.06 0.75
C ALA A 40 -9.96 -18.50 0.74
N GLU A 41 -10.29 -17.72 -0.28
CA GLU A 41 -11.61 -17.11 -0.50
C GLU A 41 -12.58 -18.05 -1.24
N GLY A 42 -12.18 -19.28 -1.56
CA GLY A 42 -13.01 -20.27 -2.24
C GLY A 42 -13.06 -20.11 -3.76
N LEU A 43 -12.20 -19.28 -4.36
CA LEU A 43 -12.15 -19.14 -5.82
C LEU A 43 -11.48 -20.36 -6.45
N PRO A 44 -12.10 -21.01 -7.46
CA PRO A 44 -11.53 -22.20 -8.07
C PRO A 44 -10.28 -21.85 -8.88
N ILE A 45 -9.23 -22.63 -8.67
CA ILE A 45 -7.98 -22.59 -9.41
C ILE A 45 -7.96 -23.82 -10.32
N ALA A 46 -8.04 -23.58 -11.63
CA ALA A 46 -7.92 -24.63 -12.63
C ALA A 46 -6.47 -25.15 -12.68
N PRO A 47 -6.26 -26.47 -12.90
CA PRO A 47 -4.92 -27.04 -13.01
C PRO A 47 -4.16 -26.58 -14.27
N LEU A 48 -4.88 -26.09 -15.29
CA LEU A 48 -4.32 -25.45 -16.47
C LEU A 48 -5.29 -24.37 -16.97
N TYR A 49 -4.76 -23.18 -17.24
CA TYR A 49 -5.50 -22.10 -17.90
C TYR A 49 -5.06 -22.02 -19.36
N GLU A 50 -6.02 -22.01 -20.27
CA GLU A 50 -5.75 -21.83 -21.69
C GLU A 50 -5.44 -20.36 -21.99
N GLY A 51 -4.63 -20.12 -23.03
CA GLY A 51 -4.42 -18.77 -23.54
C GLY A 51 -5.77 -18.16 -23.95
N SER A 52 -6.02 -16.93 -23.52
CA SER A 52 -7.20 -16.17 -23.93
C SER A 52 -6.78 -15.11 -24.93
N ASP A 53 -7.47 -15.03 -26.06
CA ASP A 53 -7.33 -13.92 -27.01
C ASP A 53 -7.95 -12.62 -26.48
N GLN A 54 -8.65 -12.68 -25.33
CA GLN A 54 -9.15 -11.48 -24.69
C GLN A 54 -7.98 -10.70 -24.09
N ALA A 55 -7.83 -9.46 -24.54
CA ALA A 55 -6.97 -8.50 -23.88
C ALA A 55 -7.32 -8.43 -22.37
N PRO A 56 -6.32 -8.24 -21.49
CA PRO A 56 -6.58 -8.09 -20.07
C PRO A 56 -7.63 -7.00 -19.85
N ALA A 57 -8.64 -7.30 -19.03
CA ALA A 57 -9.76 -6.39 -18.75
C ALA A 57 -9.38 -5.13 -17.95
N PHE A 58 -8.09 -4.97 -17.63
CA PHE A 58 -7.58 -3.90 -16.80
C PHE A 58 -6.55 -3.09 -17.56
N THR A 59 -6.69 -1.76 -17.50
CA THR A 59 -5.67 -0.83 -17.98
C THR A 59 -4.42 -1.00 -17.14
N LEU A 60 -3.30 -1.37 -17.76
CA LEU A 60 -2.00 -1.37 -17.10
C LEU A 60 -1.69 0.05 -16.63
N ARG A 61 -1.32 0.20 -15.35
CA ARG A 61 -0.92 1.50 -14.82
C ARG A 61 0.37 1.97 -15.52
N PRO A 62 0.59 3.30 -15.64
CA PRO A 62 1.85 3.84 -16.12
C PRO A 62 3.01 3.20 -15.38
N PHE A 63 3.96 2.65 -16.14
CA PHE A 63 5.16 2.02 -15.64
C PHE A 63 6.32 2.97 -15.84
N ASP A 64 6.97 3.38 -14.75
CA ASP A 64 8.25 4.09 -14.79
C ASP A 64 9.36 3.04 -14.73
N ALA A 65 10.15 2.92 -15.80
CA ALA A 65 11.21 1.93 -15.88
C ALA A 65 12.38 2.20 -14.93
N ASP A 66 12.60 3.47 -14.58
CA ASP A 66 13.69 3.92 -13.72
C ASP A 66 13.27 3.96 -12.24
N ARG A 67 11.97 4.11 -11.97
CA ARG A 67 11.41 4.09 -10.61
C ARG A 67 10.11 3.28 -10.54
N PRO A 68 10.19 1.94 -10.64
CA PRO A 68 9.02 1.08 -10.84
C PRO A 68 8.03 1.07 -9.66
N TRP A 69 8.48 1.44 -8.45
CA TRP A 69 7.62 1.69 -7.29
C TRP A 69 8.30 2.60 -6.25
N ASP A 70 7.50 3.20 -5.37
CA ASP A 70 7.96 3.98 -4.21
C ASP A 70 8.37 3.03 -3.07
N ILE A 71 9.66 3.00 -2.73
CA ILE A 71 10.15 2.30 -1.53
C ILE A 71 9.90 3.23 -0.34
N ARG A 72 8.81 2.99 0.39
CA ARG A 72 8.39 3.78 1.54
C ARG A 72 8.78 3.11 2.86
N GLY A 73 9.73 3.69 3.58
CA GLY A 73 10.17 3.23 4.90
C GLY A 73 9.08 3.43 5.94
N ARG A 74 8.80 2.42 6.78
CA ARG A 74 7.73 2.49 7.79
C ARG A 74 8.32 2.77 9.16
N VAL A 75 7.95 3.91 9.73
CA VAL A 75 8.47 4.40 11.01
C VAL A 75 7.49 4.08 12.13
N THR A 76 7.90 3.23 13.07
CA THR A 76 7.02 2.71 14.13
C THR A 76 7.64 2.71 15.52
N HIS A 77 8.90 3.09 15.68
CA HIS A 77 9.55 3.05 16.99
C HIS A 77 8.83 4.01 17.97
N PRO A 78 8.47 3.59 19.19
CA PRO A 78 7.67 4.41 20.10
C PRO A 78 8.37 5.69 20.55
N ASP A 79 9.68 5.64 20.79
CA ASP A 79 10.48 6.82 21.07
C ASP A 79 10.71 7.66 19.80
N ALA A 80 10.36 8.94 19.84
CA ALA A 80 10.41 9.85 18.69
C ALA A 80 11.83 10.13 18.19
N ALA A 81 12.86 10.11 19.06
CA ALA A 81 14.24 10.35 18.65
C ALA A 81 14.83 9.12 17.95
N GLN A 82 14.53 7.94 18.48
CA GLN A 82 14.90 6.70 17.82
C GLN A 82 14.13 6.53 16.51
N ALA A 83 12.83 6.86 16.47
CA ALA A 83 12.04 6.87 15.24
C ALA A 83 12.64 7.79 14.16
N ASN A 84 13.15 8.96 14.54
CA ASN A 84 13.89 9.85 13.64
C ASN A 84 15.20 9.21 13.15
N THR A 85 15.96 8.58 14.05
CA THR A 85 17.22 7.90 13.70
C THR A 85 16.98 6.78 12.68
N ASP A 86 15.95 5.96 12.91
CA ASP A 86 15.56 4.88 12.00
C ASP A 86 15.11 5.45 10.65
N LEU A 87 14.28 6.50 10.68
CA LEU A 87 13.82 7.20 9.47
C LEU A 87 14.99 7.76 8.64
N MET A 88 15.93 8.46 9.27
CA MET A 88 17.08 9.02 8.55
C MET A 88 17.96 7.90 7.96
N THR A 89 18.14 6.81 8.71
CA THR A 89 18.87 5.62 8.22
C THR A 89 18.20 5.03 6.98
N ASP A 90 16.87 4.89 6.98
CA ASP A 90 16.12 4.39 5.82
C ASP A 90 16.26 5.32 4.60
N LEU A 91 16.13 6.64 4.80
CA LEU A 91 16.26 7.62 3.73
C LEU A 91 17.68 7.67 3.14
N GLU A 92 18.72 7.63 4.00
CA GLU A 92 20.12 7.54 3.59
C GLU A 92 20.43 6.20 2.91
N GLY A 93 19.72 5.14 3.29
CA GLY A 93 19.77 3.81 2.68
C GLY A 93 19.05 3.70 1.33
N GLY A 94 18.40 4.76 0.86
CA GLY A 94 17.75 4.83 -0.45
C GLY A 94 16.24 4.63 -0.41
N ALA A 95 15.60 4.62 0.76
CA ALA A 95 14.15 4.76 0.84
C ALA A 95 13.72 6.08 0.19
N ALA A 96 12.69 6.01 -0.62
CA ALA A 96 12.18 7.13 -1.40
C ALA A 96 11.30 8.08 -0.57
N SER A 97 10.67 7.56 0.49
CA SER A 97 9.63 8.24 1.25
C SER A 97 9.44 7.57 2.62
N ALA A 98 8.66 8.20 3.49
CA ALA A 98 8.36 7.68 4.83
C ALA A 98 6.86 7.49 5.07
N LEU A 99 6.49 6.45 5.82
CA LEU A 99 5.18 6.26 6.42
C LEU A 99 5.31 6.29 7.93
N ILE A 100 4.83 7.36 8.56
CA ILE A 100 4.84 7.54 10.00
C ILE A 100 3.57 6.93 10.60
N ARG A 101 3.71 5.81 11.30
CA ARG A 101 2.61 5.23 12.06
C ARG A 101 2.53 5.92 13.41
N ILE A 102 1.46 6.66 13.65
CA ILE A 102 1.23 7.40 14.88
C ILE A 102 0.31 6.56 15.78
N ASP A 103 0.82 6.27 16.97
CA ASP A 103 0.08 5.59 18.02
C ASP A 103 0.50 6.21 19.36
N PRO A 104 -0.32 7.11 19.95
CA PRO A 104 0.07 7.79 21.19
C PRO A 104 0.33 6.86 22.38
N THR A 105 -0.13 5.60 22.31
CA THR A 105 0.16 4.59 23.35
C THR A 105 1.56 4.01 23.23
N GLY A 106 2.20 4.15 22.06
CA GLY A 106 3.51 3.56 21.75
C GLY A 106 3.49 2.04 21.55
N GLN A 107 2.32 1.40 21.49
CA GLN A 107 2.25 -0.07 21.36
C GLN A 107 2.63 -0.54 19.96
N THR A 108 2.18 0.19 18.94
CA THR A 108 2.32 -0.24 17.54
C THR A 108 2.90 0.82 16.61
N GLY A 109 3.24 1.99 17.14
CA GLY A 109 3.72 3.12 16.37
C GLY A 109 4.45 4.15 17.23
N VAL A 110 4.82 5.25 16.61
CA VAL A 110 5.51 6.35 17.28
C VAL A 110 4.56 7.04 18.26
N ALA A 111 5.00 7.20 19.52
CA ALA A 111 4.23 7.80 20.59
C ALA A 111 4.18 9.34 20.47
N VAL A 112 3.53 9.83 19.42
CA VAL A 112 3.33 11.26 19.15
C VAL A 112 1.91 11.67 19.48
N GLY A 113 1.78 12.67 20.35
CA GLY A 113 0.50 13.30 20.70
C GLY A 113 0.44 14.80 20.42
N SER A 114 1.41 15.35 19.68
CA SER A 114 1.52 16.79 19.43
C SER A 114 2.32 17.12 18.16
N ALA A 115 2.17 18.36 17.67
CA ALA A 115 2.96 18.88 16.55
C ALA A 115 4.47 18.82 16.83
N GLN A 116 4.90 19.24 18.02
CA GLN A 116 6.32 19.19 18.44
C GLN A 116 6.86 17.76 18.46
N GLY A 117 6.03 16.79 18.84
CA GLY A 117 6.40 15.38 18.79
C GLY A 117 6.66 14.92 17.35
N LEU A 118 5.78 15.29 16.41
CA LEU A 118 5.98 14.97 14.99
C LEU A 118 7.18 15.70 14.39
N GLU A 119 7.39 16.98 14.74
CA GLU A 119 8.57 17.74 14.33
C GLU A 119 9.88 17.08 14.79
N ARG A 120 9.89 16.47 15.97
CA ARG A 120 11.04 15.70 16.45
C ARG A 120 11.29 14.45 15.62
N VAL A 121 10.24 13.73 15.22
CA VAL A 121 10.35 12.57 14.32
C VAL A 121 10.87 12.97 12.94
N LEU A 122 10.47 14.14 12.46
CA LEU A 122 10.83 14.66 11.13
C LEU A 122 12.09 15.53 11.12
N ASN A 123 12.85 15.57 12.22
CA ASN A 123 14.06 16.40 12.30
C ASN A 123 15.08 16.01 11.22
N GLY A 124 15.55 16.97 10.43
CA GLY A 124 16.51 16.71 9.35
C GLY A 124 15.91 16.12 8.07
N VAL A 125 14.62 15.76 8.06
CA VAL A 125 13.94 15.24 6.86
C VAL A 125 13.65 16.40 5.90
N MET A 126 14.18 16.30 4.68
CA MET A 126 13.89 17.25 3.61
C MET A 126 12.56 16.87 2.95
N LEU A 127 11.43 17.43 3.42
CA LEU A 127 10.07 17.07 2.99
C LEU A 127 9.81 17.27 1.48
N GLU A 128 10.61 18.12 0.84
CA GLU A 128 10.61 18.34 -0.62
C GLU A 128 11.20 17.17 -1.42
N LEU A 129 12.11 16.40 -0.79
CA LEU A 129 12.83 15.28 -1.41
C LEU A 129 12.32 13.93 -0.93
N ALA A 130 11.89 13.86 0.32
CA ALA A 130 11.36 12.67 0.97
C ALA A 130 9.87 12.90 1.30
N PRO A 131 8.94 12.46 0.43
CA PRO A 131 7.52 12.51 0.73
C PRO A 131 7.19 11.81 2.04
N VAL A 132 6.26 12.38 2.79
CA VAL A 132 5.87 11.85 4.11
C VAL A 132 4.39 11.50 4.10
N ALA A 133 4.11 10.29 4.55
CA ALA A 133 2.79 9.75 4.71
C ALA A 133 2.45 9.46 6.16
N LEU A 134 1.17 9.53 6.51
CA LEU A 134 0.68 9.22 7.85
C LEU A 134 -0.07 7.88 7.86
N ASP A 135 0.02 7.17 8.97
CA ASP A 135 -0.92 6.13 9.40
C ASP A 135 -1.31 6.47 10.84
N ALA A 136 -2.36 7.28 10.99
CA ALA A 136 -2.77 7.87 12.27
C ALA A 136 -4.18 7.48 12.71
N GLY A 137 -4.86 6.59 11.96
CA GLY A 137 -6.22 6.14 12.26
C GLY A 137 -7.20 7.28 12.54
N PHE A 138 -7.92 7.20 13.66
CA PHE A 138 -8.86 8.24 14.10
C PHE A 138 -8.20 9.59 14.44
N LEU A 139 -6.89 9.63 14.70
CA LEU A 139 -6.13 10.87 14.90
C LEU A 139 -5.74 11.53 13.58
N GLY A 140 -6.06 10.93 12.43
CA GLY A 140 -5.73 11.43 11.09
C GLY A 140 -5.94 12.94 10.91
N PRO A 141 -7.12 13.51 11.23
CA PRO A 141 -7.36 14.96 11.12
C PRO A 141 -6.35 15.82 11.89
N GLN A 142 -6.02 15.43 13.12
CA GLN A 142 -5.09 16.17 13.98
C GLN A 142 -3.64 15.96 13.54
N ALA A 143 -3.28 14.73 13.16
CA ALA A 143 -1.96 14.42 12.62
C ALA A 143 -1.69 15.13 11.28
N ALA A 144 -2.72 15.30 10.45
CA ALA A 144 -2.63 16.08 9.22
C ALA A 144 -2.31 17.55 9.52
N ASP A 145 -2.88 18.13 10.56
CA ASP A 145 -2.52 19.49 11.01
C ASP A 145 -1.08 19.59 11.49
N TRP A 146 -0.59 18.58 12.21
CA TRP A 146 0.81 18.53 12.63
C TRP A 146 1.77 18.43 11.44
N LEU A 147 1.48 17.56 10.47
CA LEU A 147 2.31 17.42 9.28
C LEU A 147 2.28 18.69 8.42
N ALA A 148 1.10 19.29 8.25
CA ALA A 148 0.95 20.56 7.55
C ALA A 148 1.72 21.70 8.24
N ALA A 149 1.79 21.71 9.57
CA ALA A 149 2.61 22.68 10.31
C ALA A 149 4.11 22.47 10.06
N ALA A 150 4.58 21.21 10.10
CA ALA A 150 5.97 20.87 9.80
C ALA A 150 6.36 21.21 8.35
N ALA A 151 5.41 21.11 7.40
CA ALA A 151 5.63 21.42 5.98
C ALA A 151 5.41 22.89 5.60
N LYS A 152 5.12 23.79 6.55
CA LYS A 152 4.78 25.20 6.23
C LYS A 152 5.86 25.94 5.43
N GLY A 153 7.13 25.56 5.60
CA GLY A 153 8.28 26.11 4.85
C GLY A 153 8.62 25.36 3.55
N SER A 154 7.81 24.38 3.17
CA SER A 154 8.08 23.43 2.09
C SER A 154 6.85 23.31 1.16
N PRO A 155 6.61 24.32 0.29
CA PRO A 155 5.40 24.38 -0.53
C PRO A 155 5.32 23.32 -1.64
N ALA A 156 6.43 22.70 -2.03
CA ALA A 156 6.44 21.64 -3.04
C ALA A 156 6.49 20.23 -2.40
N ALA A 157 6.45 20.15 -1.06
CA ALA A 157 6.44 18.89 -0.33
C ALA A 157 5.25 18.02 -0.75
N LYS A 158 5.53 16.78 -1.10
CA LYS A 158 4.49 15.79 -1.40
C LYS A 158 4.05 15.13 -0.10
N LEU A 159 2.90 15.57 0.40
CA LEU A 159 2.33 15.09 1.66
C LEU A 159 1.24 14.06 1.41
N PHE A 160 1.18 13.02 2.24
CA PHE A 160 0.14 12.01 2.20
C PHE A 160 -0.54 11.91 3.57
N PHE A 161 -1.65 12.62 3.73
CA PHE A 161 -2.39 12.67 5.00
C PHE A 161 -3.12 11.37 5.32
N HIS A 162 -3.47 10.58 4.29
CA HIS A 162 -4.08 9.25 4.43
C HIS A 162 -5.23 9.21 5.45
N LEU A 163 -6.13 10.17 5.37
CA LEU A 163 -7.31 10.23 6.21
C LEU A 163 -8.17 9.00 5.91
N ASP A 164 -8.25 8.04 6.84
CA ASP A 164 -8.96 6.76 6.64
C ASP A 164 -9.64 6.28 7.94
N PRO A 165 -10.70 6.98 8.40
CA PRO A 165 -11.41 6.58 9.60
C PRO A 165 -12.17 5.25 9.42
N LEU A 166 -12.45 4.82 8.19
CA LEU A 166 -13.17 3.57 7.92
C LEU A 166 -12.29 2.35 8.17
N SER A 167 -11.06 2.33 7.67
CA SER A 167 -10.14 1.23 7.98
C SER A 167 -9.72 1.26 9.45
N ALA A 168 -9.59 2.45 10.06
CA ALA A 168 -9.36 2.55 11.50
C ALA A 168 -10.50 1.89 12.31
N PHE A 169 -11.75 2.16 11.92
CA PHE A 169 -12.93 1.54 12.54
C PHE A 169 -12.97 0.03 12.31
N ALA A 170 -12.71 -0.41 11.09
CA ALA A 170 -12.72 -1.84 10.75
C ALA A 170 -11.67 -2.64 11.56
N ARG A 171 -10.45 -2.09 11.73
CA ARG A 171 -9.39 -2.70 12.56
C ARG A 171 -9.69 -2.69 14.05
N ALA A 172 -10.22 -1.58 14.56
CA ALA A 172 -10.50 -1.41 15.99
C ALA A 172 -11.77 -2.17 16.44
N GLY A 173 -12.71 -2.43 15.52
CA GLY A 173 -14.02 -3.00 15.82
C GLY A 173 -15.01 -2.00 16.44
N GLU A 174 -14.53 -0.89 16.98
CA GLU A 174 -15.31 0.21 17.52
C GLU A 174 -14.68 1.57 17.17
N SER A 175 -15.51 2.62 17.14
CA SER A 175 -15.04 3.99 16.96
C SER A 175 -15.13 4.77 18.27
N PRO A 176 -14.13 5.60 18.63
CA PRO A 176 -14.24 6.51 19.75
C PRO A 176 -15.31 7.57 19.51
N GLY A 177 -16.53 7.33 19.98
CA GLY A 177 -17.70 8.15 19.65
C GLY A 177 -18.26 7.84 18.25
N PRO A 178 -19.21 8.66 17.75
CA PRO A 178 -19.90 8.38 16.48
C PRO A 178 -18.95 8.37 15.27
N ILE A 179 -19.04 7.34 14.43
CA ILE A 179 -18.20 7.20 13.23
C ILE A 179 -18.43 8.34 12.24
N GLU A 180 -19.65 8.86 12.16
CA GLU A 180 -20.02 9.99 11.30
C GLU A 180 -19.21 11.24 11.65
N SER A 181 -18.92 11.47 12.93
CA SER A 181 -18.11 12.60 13.38
C SER A 181 -16.67 12.50 12.87
N HIS A 182 -16.10 11.29 12.86
CA HIS A 182 -14.76 11.05 12.33
C HIS A 182 -14.72 11.25 10.81
N LEU A 183 -15.75 10.78 10.09
CA LEU A 183 -15.89 11.00 8.65
C LEU A 183 -16.02 12.48 8.29
N ILE A 184 -16.86 13.22 9.01
CA ILE A 184 -17.04 14.67 8.81
C ILE A 184 -15.75 15.42 9.12
N SER A 185 -15.05 15.05 10.20
CA SER A 185 -13.78 15.65 10.59
C SER A 185 -12.71 15.43 9.52
N ALA A 186 -12.54 14.18 9.05
CA ALA A 186 -11.64 13.82 7.97
C ALA A 186 -11.97 14.60 6.68
N ALA A 187 -13.24 14.66 6.26
CA ALA A 187 -13.65 15.42 5.08
C ALA A 187 -13.38 16.94 5.20
N THR A 188 -13.62 17.51 6.38
CA THR A 188 -13.39 18.93 6.66
C THR A 188 -11.91 19.27 6.58
N VAL A 189 -11.06 18.47 7.23
CA VAL A 189 -9.61 18.64 7.18
C VAL A 189 -9.07 18.40 5.78
N ALA A 190 -9.50 17.34 5.09
CA ALA A 190 -9.12 17.07 3.71
C ALA A 190 -9.39 18.26 2.79
N ARG A 191 -10.58 18.88 2.89
CA ARG A 191 -10.93 20.07 2.12
C ARG A 191 -10.01 21.25 2.42
N ARG A 192 -9.66 21.46 3.69
CA ARG A 192 -8.70 22.51 4.09
C ARG A 192 -7.31 22.22 3.50
N MET A 193 -6.84 20.98 3.62
CA MET A 193 -5.54 20.57 3.12
C MET A 193 -5.44 20.64 1.60
N ALA A 194 -6.49 20.28 0.87
CA ALA A 194 -6.53 20.38 -0.59
C ALA A 194 -6.29 21.82 -1.11
N ASN A 195 -6.76 22.83 -0.37
CA ASN A 195 -6.54 24.22 -0.74
C ASN A 195 -5.09 24.67 -0.52
N SER A 196 -4.43 24.15 0.52
CA SER A 196 -3.06 24.53 0.88
C SER A 196 -2.01 23.68 0.18
N TYR A 197 -2.32 22.42 -0.11
CA TYR A 197 -1.42 21.39 -0.65
C TYR A 197 -2.15 20.64 -1.78
N PRO A 198 -2.19 21.21 -3.00
CA PRO A 198 -3.00 20.67 -4.10
C PRO A 198 -2.53 19.28 -4.58
N ASP A 199 -1.25 18.97 -4.40
CA ASP A 199 -0.65 17.68 -4.79
C ASP A 199 -0.66 16.64 -3.66
N ALA A 200 -1.30 16.94 -2.52
CA ALA A 200 -1.31 16.02 -1.38
C ALA A 200 -2.27 14.84 -1.56
N GLY A 201 -1.85 13.66 -1.12
CA GLY A 201 -2.72 12.50 -0.97
C GLY A 201 -3.61 12.65 0.27
N LEU A 202 -4.88 13.02 0.08
CA LEU A 202 -5.78 13.34 1.20
C LEU A 202 -6.30 12.09 1.92
N PHE A 203 -6.82 11.14 1.15
CA PHE A 203 -7.43 9.89 1.63
C PHE A 203 -6.64 8.69 1.11
N LEU A 204 -6.65 7.61 1.86
CA LEU A 204 -6.17 6.30 1.40
C LEU A 204 -7.18 5.26 1.84
N ALA A 205 -7.83 4.58 0.90
CA ALA A 205 -8.57 3.37 1.23
C ALA A 205 -7.56 2.24 1.40
N SER A 206 -7.05 2.05 2.62
CA SER A 206 -5.90 1.16 2.86
C SER A 206 -6.22 -0.32 2.62
N GLY A 207 -7.48 -0.72 2.77
CA GLY A 207 -7.90 -2.12 2.69
C GLY A 207 -7.34 -2.99 3.83
N GLN A 208 -6.69 -2.36 4.82
CA GLN A 208 -6.14 -3.04 5.98
C GLN A 208 -7.22 -3.12 7.06
N VAL A 209 -7.58 -4.35 7.43
CA VAL A 209 -8.58 -4.70 8.46
C VAL A 209 -7.97 -5.70 9.43
#